data_AF-A0A7K7LNI7-F1
#
_entry.id   AF-A0A7K7LNI7-F1
#
_cell.length_a   1.000
_cell.length_b   1.000
_cell.length_c   1.000
_cell.angle_alpha   90.00
_cell.angle_beta   90.00
_cell.angle_gamma   90.00
#
_symmetry.space_group_name_H-M   'P 1'
#
loop_
_entity.id
_entity.type
_entity.pdbx_description
1 polymer ?
#
loop_
_entity_poly.entity_id
_entity_poly.type
_entity_poly.pdbx_seq_one_letter_code
_entity_poly.pdbx_strand_id
1 'polypeptide(L)'
;GCWALSLQVLLGAPHSCSCGTARAGAGLCEHLCWILLKKYRLPRDHEYACKPGLLEREIEEILERLHQKPTQNAKQTLLSQTPHEENDRCIHQKEIDKEDVCPICQEELLKKMLPITYCRYSCGNNVHIKCMKIWADHQDETEKDSVVKCPLCR
;
A
#
# COMPACT_ATOMS: atom_id res chain seq x y z
N GLY A 1 -15.64 6.07 35.83
CA GLY A 1 -15.63 6.34 34.39
C GLY A 1 -14.21 6.56 33.95
N CYS A 2 -13.64 5.68 33.13
CA CYS A 2 -12.31 5.89 32.56
C CYS A 2 -12.43 6.95 31.47
N TRP A 3 -11.75 8.08 31.67
CA TRP A 3 -11.58 9.11 30.67
C TRP A 3 -10.87 8.47 29.47
N ALA A 4 -11.52 8.46 28.31
CA ALA A 4 -10.88 8.05 27.07
C ALA A 4 -9.73 9.01 26.79
N LEU A 5 -8.50 8.59 27.08
CA LEU A 5 -7.30 9.31 26.69
C LEU A 5 -7.30 9.41 25.16
N SER A 6 -7.52 10.62 24.65
CA SER A 6 -7.46 10.89 23.22
C SER A 6 -6.03 10.68 22.73
N LEU A 7 -5.87 9.72 21.82
CA LEU A 7 -4.62 9.51 21.10
C LEU A 7 -4.49 10.59 20.01
N GLN A 8 -3.51 11.47 20.15
CA GLN A 8 -3.20 12.53 19.20
C GLN A 8 -1.81 12.28 18.62
N VAL A 9 -1.70 12.39 17.30
CA VAL A 9 -0.44 12.24 16.57
C VAL A 9 -0.28 13.43 15.63
N LEU A 10 0.88 14.08 15.68
CA LEU A 10 1.24 15.21 14.82
C LEU A 10 2.53 14.86 14.08
N LEU A 11 2.49 15.07 12.76
CA LEU A 11 3.67 15.05 11.91
C LEU A 11 4.20 16.47 11.75
N GLY A 12 5.51 16.62 11.73
CA GLY A 12 6.23 17.88 11.81
C GLY A 12 7.68 17.65 12.23
N ALA A 13 8.41 18.72 12.56
CA ALA A 13 9.77 18.66 13.06
C ALA A 13 9.83 19.18 14.52
N PRO A 14 9.81 18.30 15.54
CA PRO A 14 9.75 16.83 15.51
C PRO A 14 8.32 16.27 15.40
N HIS A 15 8.22 14.97 15.11
CA HIS A 15 6.97 14.24 15.27
C HIS A 15 6.55 14.17 16.75
N SER A 16 5.25 14.25 17.01
CA SER A 16 4.70 14.20 18.36
C SER A 16 3.55 13.21 18.46
N CYS A 17 3.51 12.43 19.53
CA CYS A 17 2.43 11.50 19.81
C CYS A 17 2.10 11.49 21.30
N SER A 18 0.81 11.50 21.65
CA SER A 18 0.35 11.43 23.04
C SER A 18 0.38 10.01 23.64
N CYS A 19 1.06 9.04 23.01
CA CYS A 19 1.20 7.69 23.53
C CYS A 19 2.31 7.57 24.59
N GLY A 20 2.28 6.49 25.39
CA GLY A 20 3.28 6.24 26.44
C GLY A 20 4.72 6.12 25.91
N THR A 21 4.90 5.47 24.76
CA THR A 21 6.22 5.25 24.13
C THR A 21 6.88 6.54 23.69
N ALA A 22 6.10 7.48 23.14
CA ALA A 22 6.61 8.79 22.72
C ALA A 22 6.96 9.67 23.93
N ARG A 23 6.15 9.61 25.01
CA ARG A 23 6.47 10.30 26.28
C ARG A 23 7.74 9.77 26.95
N ALA A 24 8.08 8.50 26.74
CA ALA A 24 9.28 7.87 27.27
C ALA A 24 10.57 8.24 26.48
N GLY A 25 10.49 9.07 25.44
CA GLY A 25 11.65 9.54 24.68
C GLY A 25 12.26 8.51 23.73
N ALA A 26 11.57 7.40 23.46
CA ALA A 26 12.10 6.25 22.70
C ALA A 26 12.04 6.40 21.16
N GLY A 27 11.99 7.64 20.64
CA GLY A 27 11.88 7.89 19.19
C GLY A 27 10.49 7.64 18.61
N LEU A 28 10.42 7.08 17.39
CA LEU A 28 9.16 6.82 16.69
C LEU A 28 8.37 5.69 17.36
N CYS A 29 7.15 5.99 17.81
CA CYS A 29 6.23 4.98 18.32
C CYS A 29 5.49 4.25 17.18
N GLU A 30 4.85 3.12 17.52
CA GLU A 30 4.04 2.35 16.56
C GLU A 30 2.97 3.19 15.85
N HIS A 31 2.41 4.21 16.52
CA HIS A 31 1.42 5.11 15.94
C HIS A 31 2.02 6.00 14.84
N LEU A 32 3.23 6.53 15.07
CA LEU A 32 3.94 7.33 14.07
C LEU A 32 4.35 6.44 12.89
N CYS A 33 4.90 5.26 13.16
CA CYS A 33 5.23 4.28 12.13
C CYS A 33 4.00 3.86 11.31
N TRP A 34 2.86 3.64 11.97
CA TRP A 34 1.61 3.29 11.28
C TRP A 34 1.14 4.42 10.37
N ILE A 35 1.17 5.67 10.83
CA ILE A 35 0.80 6.82 10.00
C ILE A 35 1.72 6.91 8.77
N LEU A 36 3.04 6.86 8.95
CA LEU A 36 4.01 6.95 7.86
C LEU A 36 3.86 5.79 6.85
N LEU A 37 3.76 4.55 7.31
CA LEU A 37 3.74 3.35 6.46
C LEU A 37 2.36 2.98 5.90
N LYS A 38 1.28 3.28 6.63
CA LYS A 38 -0.08 2.84 6.26
C LYS A 38 -0.96 3.96 5.76
N LYS A 39 -0.91 5.13 6.41
CA LYS A 39 -1.71 6.29 5.97
C LYS A 39 -1.04 7.02 4.81
N TYR A 40 0.24 7.32 4.94
CA TYR A 40 1.05 7.96 3.90
C TYR A 40 1.70 6.97 2.93
N ARG A 41 1.56 5.66 3.19
CA ARG A 41 2.02 4.57 2.31
C ARG A 41 3.49 4.67 1.92
N LEU A 42 4.34 5.18 2.82
CA LEU A 42 5.77 5.21 2.57
C LEU A 42 6.32 3.78 2.51
N PRO A 43 7.21 3.48 1.54
CA PRO A 43 8.04 2.27 1.58
C PRO A 43 8.83 2.19 2.88
N ARG A 44 9.14 0.99 3.35
CA ARG A 44 9.89 0.78 4.61
C ARG A 44 11.35 1.26 4.49
N ASP A 45 11.87 1.21 3.28
CA ASP A 45 13.19 1.67 2.85
C ASP A 45 13.23 3.18 2.56
N HIS A 46 12.08 3.87 2.62
CA HIS A 46 12.02 5.31 2.40
C HIS A 46 12.67 6.07 3.57
N GLU A 47 13.54 7.03 3.28
CA GLU A 47 14.25 7.83 4.30
C GLU A 47 13.32 8.47 5.36
N TYR A 48 12.16 8.96 4.93
CA TYR A 48 11.13 9.56 5.79
C TYR A 48 10.42 8.56 6.72
N ALA A 49 10.45 7.25 6.44
CA ALA A 49 9.67 6.25 7.19
C ALA A 49 10.18 6.04 8.62
N CYS A 50 11.46 6.31 8.87
CA CYS A 50 12.10 6.18 10.18
C CYS A 50 12.69 7.51 10.70
N LYS A 51 12.32 8.64 10.08
CA LYS A 51 12.81 9.96 10.48
C LYS A 51 12.06 10.47 11.72
N PRO A 52 12.75 11.05 12.73
CA PRO A 52 12.10 11.55 13.95
C PRO A 52 11.24 12.81 13.72
N GLY A 53 11.37 13.45 12.55
CA GLY A 53 10.62 14.62 12.16
C GLY A 53 10.73 14.87 10.66
N LEU A 54 9.73 15.52 10.10
CA LEU A 54 9.70 15.92 8.69
C LEU A 54 9.56 17.43 8.60
N LEU A 55 10.34 18.03 7.71
CA LEU A 55 10.22 19.43 7.33
C LEU A 55 8.94 19.63 6.51
N GLU A 56 8.45 20.86 6.46
CA GLU A 56 7.23 21.20 5.72
C GLU A 56 7.31 20.77 4.25
N ARG A 57 8.45 21.03 3.58
CA ARG A 57 8.71 20.56 2.20
C ARG A 57 8.63 19.04 2.05
N GLU A 58 9.13 18.29 3.04
CA GLU A 58 9.11 16.82 3.01
C GLU A 58 7.68 16.30 3.22
N ILE A 59 6.89 16.98 4.05
CA ILE A 59 5.46 16.68 4.24
C ILE A 59 4.69 16.96 2.94
N GLU A 60 4.99 18.08 2.28
CA GLU A 60 4.41 18.45 0.98
C GLU A 60 4.73 17.40 -0.09
N GLU A 61 5.98 16.95 -0.20
CA GLU A 61 6.38 15.88 -1.13
C GLU A 61 5.58 14.59 -0.90
N ILE A 62 5.37 14.21 0.37
CA ILE A 62 4.58 13.01 0.70
C ILE A 62 3.11 13.22 0.31
N LEU A 63 2.54 14.40 0.59
CA LEU A 63 1.15 14.73 0.25
C LEU A 63 0.94 14.78 -1.27
N GLU A 64 1.89 15.35 -2.02
CA GLU A 64 1.85 15.36 -3.47
C GLU A 64 1.87 13.96 -4.05
N ARG A 65 2.70 13.05 -3.54
CA ARG A 65 2.71 11.64 -3.96
C ARG A 65 1.37 10.93 -3.72
N LEU A 66 0.64 11.31 -2.68
CA LEU A 66 -0.71 10.79 -2.43
C LEU A 66 -1.75 11.35 -3.40
N HIS A 67 -1.58 12.61 -3.83
CA HIS A 67 -2.49 13.29 -4.75
C HIS A 67 -2.16 13.05 -6.23
N GLN A 68 -0.93 12.63 -6.54
CA GLN A 68 -0.56 12.12 -7.84
C GLN A 68 -1.31 10.79 -8.06
N LYS A 69 -2.49 10.87 -8.70
CA LYS A 69 -2.93 9.80 -9.60
C LYS A 69 -1.74 9.46 -10.50
N PRO A 70 -1.53 8.20 -10.90
CA PRO A 70 -0.39 7.81 -11.75
C PRO A 70 -0.46 8.54 -13.09
N THR A 71 0.01 9.78 -13.13
CA THR A 71 0.25 10.55 -14.31
C THR A 71 1.61 10.13 -14.77
N GLN A 72 1.60 9.24 -15.76
CA GLN A 72 2.74 8.97 -16.60
C GLN A 72 3.32 10.31 -17.07
N ASN A 73 4.49 10.66 -16.54
CA ASN A 73 5.44 11.45 -17.30
C ASN A 73 6.85 10.96 -16.97
N ALA A 74 7.42 10.27 -17.93
CA ALA A 74 8.78 9.82 -17.93
C ALA A 74 9.74 11.01 -17.95
N LYS A 75 10.80 10.95 -17.14
CA LYS A 75 12.17 11.07 -17.65
C LYS A 75 13.19 10.76 -16.55
N GLN A 76 13.87 9.62 -16.76
CA GLN A 76 15.32 9.37 -16.63
C GLN A 76 15.98 9.96 -15.36
N THR A 77 16.75 9.19 -14.58
CA THR A 77 18.11 8.78 -14.98
C THR A 77 18.80 7.97 -13.86
N LEU A 78 19.30 6.78 -14.21
CA LEU A 78 20.50 6.04 -13.73
C LEU A 78 20.58 5.41 -12.31
N LEU A 79 20.71 4.06 -12.35
CA LEU A 79 21.66 3.18 -11.64
C LEU A 79 21.55 3.10 -10.10
N SER A 80 21.26 1.96 -9.48
CA SER A 80 22.06 0.71 -9.51
C SER A 80 21.22 -0.44 -8.89
N GLN A 81 20.96 -1.55 -9.58
CA GLN A 81 21.60 -2.89 -9.40
C GLN A 81 21.79 -3.28 -7.91
N THR A 82 21.30 -4.40 -7.39
CA THR A 82 21.53 -5.81 -7.81
C THR A 82 20.38 -6.77 -7.32
N PRO A 83 20.48 -8.12 -7.35
CA PRO A 83 19.72 -8.95 -8.30
C PRO A 83 18.81 -10.01 -7.63
N HIS A 84 17.61 -10.21 -8.14
CA HIS A 84 17.01 -11.54 -8.06
C HIS A 84 16.42 -11.88 -9.42
N GLU A 85 17.11 -12.81 -10.08
CA GLU A 85 16.69 -13.45 -11.30
C GLU A 85 15.43 -14.27 -11.02
N GLU A 86 14.29 -13.81 -11.47
CA GLU A 86 13.29 -14.69 -12.08
C GLU A 86 12.78 -13.98 -13.32
N ASN A 87 12.76 -14.71 -14.43
CA ASN A 87 12.41 -14.26 -15.77
C ASN A 87 10.91 -13.96 -15.87
N ASP A 88 10.40 -13.00 -15.10
CA ASP A 88 8.97 -12.73 -15.05
C ASP A 88 8.62 -11.55 -15.95
N ARG A 89 7.99 -11.87 -17.07
CA ARG A 89 7.35 -10.90 -17.96
C ARG A 89 6.13 -10.36 -17.22
N CYS A 90 6.35 -9.55 -16.18
CA CYS A 90 5.30 -8.94 -15.37
C CYS A 90 4.33 -8.22 -16.29
N ILE A 91 3.12 -8.76 -16.41
CA ILE A 91 2.08 -8.19 -17.27
C ILE A 91 1.60 -6.89 -16.65
N HIS A 92 1.46 -5.87 -17.48
CA HIS A 92 0.92 -4.58 -17.03
C HIS A 92 -0.53 -4.74 -16.57
N GLN A 93 -0.84 -4.10 -15.45
CA GLN A 93 -2.19 -3.92 -14.97
C GLN A 93 -3.04 -3.24 -16.05
N LYS A 94 -4.23 -3.79 -16.33
CA LYS A 94 -5.19 -3.13 -17.21
C LYS A 94 -5.69 -1.84 -16.58
N GLU A 95 -5.91 -0.82 -17.41
CA GLU A 95 -6.59 0.40 -16.99
C GLU A 95 -7.96 0.05 -16.39
N ILE A 96 -8.37 0.83 -15.38
CA ILE A 96 -9.65 0.64 -14.69
C ILE A 96 -10.56 1.80 -15.09
N ASP A 97 -11.65 1.48 -15.77
CA ASP A 97 -12.73 2.42 -16.07
C ASP A 97 -13.76 2.49 -14.93
N LYS A 98 -14.63 3.51 -14.94
CA LYS A 98 -15.63 3.70 -13.87
C LYS A 98 -16.70 2.60 -13.87
N GLU A 99 -16.95 2.04 -15.03
CA GLU A 99 -17.93 1.01 -15.30
C GLU A 99 -17.35 -0.40 -15.08
N ASP A 100 -16.04 -0.53 -14.86
CA ASP A 100 -15.42 -1.82 -14.64
C ASP A 100 -15.89 -2.46 -13.34
N VAL A 101 -16.21 -3.74 -13.42
CA VAL A 101 -16.72 -4.54 -12.29
C VAL A 101 -15.72 -5.63 -11.89
N CYS A 102 -15.65 -5.89 -10.59
CA CYS A 102 -14.86 -7.00 -10.07
C CYS A 102 -15.47 -8.32 -10.54
N PRO A 103 -14.71 -9.21 -11.20
CA PRO A 103 -15.26 -10.44 -11.77
C PRO A 103 -15.69 -11.47 -10.73
N ILE A 104 -15.32 -11.29 -9.46
CA ILE A 104 -15.68 -12.20 -8.36
C ILE A 104 -16.99 -11.77 -7.70
N CYS A 105 -17.15 -10.50 -7.33
CA CYS A 105 -18.34 -10.02 -6.63
C CYS A 105 -19.33 -9.24 -7.51
N GLN A 106 -18.97 -8.95 -8.77
CA GLN A 106 -19.77 -8.17 -9.72
C GLN A 106 -20.12 -6.75 -9.24
N GLU A 107 -19.39 -6.22 -8.26
CA GLU A 107 -19.47 -4.81 -7.86
C GLU A 107 -18.45 -3.96 -8.64
N GLU A 108 -18.81 -2.71 -8.95
CA GLU A 108 -17.91 -1.70 -9.50
C GLU A 108 -16.56 -1.66 -8.75
N LEU A 109 -15.46 -1.71 -9.50
CA LEU A 109 -14.11 -1.77 -8.94
C LEU A 109 -13.78 -0.54 -8.10
N LEU A 110 -14.12 0.64 -8.60
CA LEU A 110 -13.80 1.93 -7.98
C LEU A 110 -14.81 2.36 -6.90
N LYS A 111 -15.90 1.62 -6.72
CA LYS A 111 -16.92 1.94 -5.72
C LYS A 111 -16.39 1.62 -4.32
N LYS A 112 -16.79 2.44 -3.34
CA LYS A 112 -16.45 2.28 -1.91
C LYS A 112 -14.94 2.38 -1.59
N MET A 113 -14.09 2.87 -2.50
CA MET A 113 -12.63 3.00 -2.30
C MET A 113 -11.98 1.69 -1.82
N LEU A 114 -12.50 0.53 -2.25
CA LEU A 114 -11.93 -0.76 -1.88
C LEU A 114 -10.59 -0.95 -2.57
N PRO A 115 -9.59 -1.54 -1.89
CA PRO A 115 -8.29 -1.76 -2.51
C PRO A 115 -8.38 -2.84 -3.60
N ILE A 116 -7.69 -2.59 -4.71
CA ILE A 116 -7.68 -3.42 -5.92
C ILE A 116 -6.29 -4.04 -6.09
N THR A 117 -6.27 -5.28 -6.58
CA THR A 117 -5.08 -5.99 -7.06
C THR A 117 -5.33 -6.47 -8.49
N TYR A 118 -4.30 -7.03 -9.13
CA TYR A 118 -4.41 -7.54 -10.49
C TYR A 118 -3.54 -8.79 -10.71
N CYS A 119 -3.83 -9.54 -11.76
CA CYS A 119 -3.01 -10.68 -12.18
C CYS A 119 -1.70 -10.22 -12.83
N ARG A 120 -0.57 -10.48 -12.17
CA ARG A 120 0.78 -10.10 -12.66
C ARG A 120 1.38 -11.08 -13.68
N TYR A 121 0.87 -12.31 -13.70
CA TYR A 121 1.49 -13.41 -14.45
C TYR A 121 0.94 -13.59 -15.88
N SER A 122 -0.30 -13.18 -16.16
CA SER A 122 -0.91 -13.44 -17.48
C SER A 122 -1.96 -12.41 -17.91
N CYS A 123 -3.10 -12.31 -17.22
CA CYS A 123 -4.24 -11.58 -17.81
C CYS A 123 -4.34 -10.08 -17.46
N GLY A 124 -3.58 -9.57 -16.50
CA GLY A 124 -3.59 -8.15 -16.11
C GLY A 124 -4.91 -7.63 -15.51
N ASN A 125 -5.93 -8.48 -15.37
CA ASN A 125 -7.27 -8.08 -14.92
C ASN A 125 -7.31 -7.69 -13.45
N ASN A 126 -8.16 -6.73 -13.15
CA ASN A 126 -8.34 -6.12 -11.84
C ASN A 126 -9.39 -6.86 -10.99
N VAL A 127 -9.11 -7.00 -9.69
CA VAL A 127 -9.96 -7.69 -8.72
C VAL A 127 -9.81 -6.99 -7.37
N HIS A 128 -10.89 -6.88 -6.57
CA HIS A 128 -10.74 -6.40 -5.19
C HIS A 128 -9.85 -7.33 -4.37
N ILE A 129 -8.99 -6.77 -3.50
CA ILE A 129 -8.12 -7.56 -2.61
C ILE A 129 -8.95 -8.52 -1.75
N LYS A 130 -10.08 -8.05 -1.20
CA LYS A 130 -10.98 -8.89 -0.39
C LYS A 130 -11.47 -10.11 -1.18
N CYS A 131 -11.85 -9.91 -2.44
CA CYS A 131 -12.34 -10.99 -3.28
C CYS A 131 -11.22 -11.98 -3.64
N MET A 132 -10.01 -11.50 -3.92
CA MET A 132 -8.86 -12.36 -4.17
C MET A 132 -8.44 -13.15 -2.93
N LYS A 133 -8.57 -12.56 -1.72
CA LYS A 133 -8.34 -13.28 -0.47
C LYS A 133 -9.33 -14.43 -0.27
N ILE A 134 -10.62 -14.15 -0.45
CA ILE A 134 -11.66 -15.20 -0.38
C ILE A 134 -11.34 -16.32 -1.37
N TRP A 135 -10.95 -15.97 -2.60
CA TRP A 135 -10.53 -16.95 -3.60
C TRP A 135 -9.34 -17.80 -3.12
N ALA A 136 -8.28 -17.18 -2.61
CA ALA A 136 -7.10 -17.88 -2.09
C ALA A 136 -7.46 -18.84 -0.95
N ASP A 137 -8.26 -18.38 0.02
CA ASP A 137 -8.68 -19.17 1.18
C ASP A 137 -9.43 -20.45 0.76
N HIS A 138 -10.20 -20.42 -0.35
CA HIS A 138 -10.88 -21.60 -0.88
C HIS A 138 -9.97 -22.52 -1.72
N GLN A 139 -8.86 -22.01 -2.28
CA GLN A 139 -7.87 -22.85 -2.98
C GLN A 139 -6.99 -23.62 -1.99
N ASP A 140 -6.69 -23.04 -0.83
CA ASP A 140 -5.84 -23.62 0.22
C ASP A 140 -6.42 -24.92 0.83
N GLU A 141 -7.74 -25.13 0.73
CA GLU A 141 -8.38 -26.41 1.10
C GLU A 141 -7.96 -27.57 0.18
N THR A 142 -7.42 -27.27 -1.01
CA THR A 142 -7.07 -28.27 -2.04
C THR A 142 -5.57 -28.44 -2.30
N GLU A 143 -4.72 -27.42 -2.10
CA GLU A 143 -3.28 -27.46 -2.39
C GLU A 143 -2.45 -26.55 -1.43
N LYS A 144 -2.08 -27.05 -0.25
CA LYS A 144 -1.44 -26.32 0.89
C LYS A 144 -0.12 -25.59 0.65
N ASP A 145 0.49 -25.68 -0.53
CA ASP A 145 1.84 -25.14 -0.80
C ASP A 145 1.96 -24.49 -2.19
N SER A 146 0.83 -24.18 -2.83
CA SER A 146 0.82 -23.66 -4.20
C SER A 146 0.57 -22.16 -4.26
N VAL A 147 1.26 -21.48 -5.19
CA VAL A 147 1.01 -20.07 -5.52
C VAL A 147 -0.47 -19.90 -5.90
N VAL A 148 -1.14 -18.90 -5.31
CA VAL A 148 -2.56 -18.62 -5.58
C VAL A 148 -2.78 -18.42 -7.09
N LYS A 149 -3.58 -19.29 -7.69
CA LYS A 149 -3.89 -19.25 -9.13
C LYS A 149 -4.87 -18.13 -9.43
N CYS A 150 -4.75 -17.51 -10.59
CA CYS A 150 -5.68 -16.45 -10.97
C CYS A 150 -7.06 -17.05 -11.31
N PRO A 151 -8.18 -16.55 -10.76
CA PRO A 151 -9.51 -17.08 -11.08
C PRO A 151 -9.90 -16.91 -12.55
N LEU A 152 -9.26 -15.97 -13.26
CA LEU A 152 -9.63 -15.59 -14.63
C LEU A 152 -8.83 -16.33 -15.69
N CYS A 153 -7.55 -16.60 -15.44
CA CYS A 153 -6.65 -17.20 -16.42
C CYS A 153 -5.96 -18.47 -15.96
N ARG A 154 -6.25 -18.93 -14.72
CA ARG A 154 -5.74 -20.13 -14.05
C ARG A 154 -4.23 -20.27 -14.12
#